data_AF-A0A6C0HQQ1-F1
#
_entry.id   AF-A0A6C0HQQ1-F1
#
_cell.length_a   1.000
_cell.length_b   1.000
_cell.length_c   1.000
_cell.angle_alpha   90.00
_cell.angle_beta   90.00
_cell.angle_gamma   90.00
#
_symmetry.space_group_name_H-M   'P 1'
#
loop_
_entity.id
_entity.type
_entity.pdbx_description
1 polymer ?
#
loop_
_entity_poly.entity_id
_entity_poly.type
_entity_poly.pdbx_seq_one_letter_code
_entity_poly.pdbx_strand_id
1 'polypeptide(L)'
;MSSSLFKTTKYVNFHNSSELPIMVDSWIDGSNSLRCLRVGPQEKLVIHSSVGEWHVNSMLVDEADYKPWREGALKWYVNLGKFRSDPCVSGDYAWMEWEDIFDCVYSECAPTFDPRTKEPIVGLVTFVFKGLPKPSS
;
A
#
# COMPACT_ATOMS: atom_id res chain seq x y z
N MET A 1 29.25 -17.80 9.71
CA MET A 1 27.80 -18.07 9.82
C MET A 1 27.09 -16.76 9.52
N SER A 2 26.49 -16.64 8.34
CA SER A 2 25.72 -15.44 7.97
C SER A 2 24.44 -15.45 8.82
N SER A 3 24.26 -14.41 9.64
CA SER A 3 22.99 -14.18 10.32
C SER A 3 21.93 -14.04 9.23
N SER A 4 21.01 -15.01 9.13
CA SER A 4 19.76 -14.76 8.42
C SER A 4 18.95 -13.77 9.25
N LEU A 5 19.34 -12.49 9.16
CA LEU A 5 18.45 -11.39 9.51
C LEU A 5 17.17 -11.69 8.75
N PHE A 6 16.08 -11.83 9.50
CA PHE A 6 14.72 -12.15 9.07
C PHE A 6 14.54 -11.89 7.58
N LYS A 7 14.35 -12.97 6.81
CA LYS A 7 14.10 -12.87 5.38
C LYS A 7 12.67 -12.38 5.22
N THR A 8 12.44 -11.11 5.55
CA THR A 8 11.14 -10.46 5.48
C THR A 8 10.67 -10.58 4.04
N THR A 9 9.44 -11.06 3.85
CA THR A 9 8.95 -11.27 2.50
C THR A 9 8.81 -9.93 1.80
N LYS A 10 9.36 -9.83 0.59
CA LYS A 10 9.56 -8.53 -0.07
C LYS A 10 8.52 -8.18 -1.12
N TYR A 11 7.67 -9.11 -1.53
CA TYR A 11 6.69 -8.90 -2.60
C TYR A 11 5.26 -9.15 -2.12
N VAL A 12 4.31 -8.35 -2.60
CA VAL A 12 2.87 -8.47 -2.31
C VAL A 12 2.07 -8.10 -3.55
N ASN A 13 0.92 -8.77 -3.75
CA ASN A 13 -0.05 -8.30 -4.73
C ASN A 13 -0.78 -7.10 -4.15
N PHE A 14 -0.74 -5.98 -4.84
CA PHE A 14 -1.44 -4.77 -4.44
C PHE A 14 -2.55 -4.44 -5.44
N HIS A 15 -3.72 -4.10 -4.91
CA HIS A 15 -4.87 -3.68 -5.69
C HIS A 15 -5.40 -2.37 -5.13
N ASN A 16 -5.37 -1.31 -5.94
CA ASN A 16 -6.11 -0.10 -5.63
C ASN A 16 -7.55 -0.27 -6.13
N SER A 17 -8.48 -0.69 -5.27
CA SER A 17 -9.89 -0.87 -5.67
C SER A 17 -10.70 0.42 -5.60
N SER A 18 -10.05 1.56 -5.35
CA SER A 18 -10.70 2.87 -5.29
C SER A 18 -10.74 3.54 -6.66
N GLU A 19 -11.59 4.56 -6.78
CA GLU A 19 -11.65 5.45 -7.95
C GLU A 19 -10.58 6.57 -7.90
N LEU A 20 -9.69 6.55 -6.89
CA LEU A 20 -8.69 7.58 -6.65
C LEU A 20 -7.30 7.05 -7.00
N PRO A 21 -6.46 7.80 -7.72
CA PRO A 21 -5.03 7.48 -7.81
C PRO A 21 -4.39 7.67 -6.43
N ILE A 22 -3.39 6.86 -6.10
CA ILE A 22 -2.62 6.93 -4.85
C ILE A 22 -1.13 6.76 -5.13
N MET A 23 -0.31 7.11 -4.16
CA MET A 23 1.11 6.77 -4.13
C MET A 23 1.34 5.65 -3.12
N VAL A 24 2.18 4.69 -3.52
CA VAL A 24 2.69 3.63 -2.64
C VAL A 24 4.20 3.80 -2.55
N ASP A 25 4.69 4.12 -1.35
CA ASP A 25 6.12 4.25 -1.07
C ASP A 25 6.66 2.94 -0.51
N SER A 26 7.86 2.56 -0.95
CA SER A 26 8.50 1.29 -0.59
C SER A 26 10.01 1.46 -0.44
N TRP A 27 10.64 0.64 0.40
CA TRP A 27 12.08 0.71 0.62
C TRP A 27 12.86 0.01 -0.50
N ILE A 28 13.91 0.68 -0.99
CA ILE A 28 14.79 0.15 -2.05
C ILE A 28 15.91 -0.68 -1.41
N ASP A 29 16.21 -1.85 -2.01
CA ASP A 29 17.29 -2.73 -1.55
C ASP A 29 18.66 -2.02 -1.51
N GLY A 30 19.40 -2.26 -0.42
CA GLY A 30 20.76 -1.74 -0.26
C GLY A 30 20.84 -0.21 -0.13
N SER A 31 19.73 0.46 0.16
CA SER A 31 19.68 1.92 0.30
C SER A 31 18.82 2.36 1.49
N ASN A 32 19.00 3.60 1.93
CA ASN A 32 18.10 4.27 2.89
C ASN A 32 17.10 5.18 2.17
N SER A 33 16.68 4.81 0.96
CA SER A 33 15.80 5.61 0.10
C SER A 33 14.49 4.89 -0.18
N LEU A 34 13.43 5.68 -0.34
CA LEU A 34 12.11 5.21 -0.74
C LEU A 34 11.94 5.33 -2.26
N ARG A 35 11.25 4.35 -2.85
CA ARG A 35 10.68 4.44 -4.19
C ARG A 35 9.20 4.75 -4.06
N CYS A 36 8.77 5.85 -4.66
CA CYS A 36 7.38 6.25 -4.77
C CYS A 36 6.78 5.67 -6.06
N LEU A 37 5.67 4.96 -5.96
CA LEU A 37 4.96 4.40 -7.12
C LEU A 37 3.54 4.94 -7.17
N ARG A 38 3.19 5.59 -8.29
CA ARG A 38 1.82 5.97 -8.58
C ARG A 38 1.01 4.74 -8.96
N VAL A 39 -0.11 4.52 -8.29
CA VAL A 39 -1.05 3.42 -8.55
C VAL A 39 -2.40 4.03 -8.92
N GLY A 40 -2.84 3.78 -10.14
CA GLY A 40 -4.07 4.29 -10.68
C GLY A 40 -5.31 3.62 -10.09
N PRO A 41 -6.50 4.19 -10.37
CA PRO A 41 -7.77 3.56 -10.03
C PRO A 41 -7.89 2.15 -10.61
N GLN A 42 -8.43 1.21 -9.81
CA GLN A 42 -8.63 -0.21 -10.18
C GLN A 42 -7.35 -0.96 -10.61
N GLU A 43 -6.17 -0.39 -10.40
CA GLU A 43 -4.91 -0.97 -10.85
C GLU A 43 -4.47 -2.11 -9.92
N LYS A 44 -3.98 -3.20 -10.52
CA LYS A 44 -3.42 -4.36 -9.84
C LYS A 44 -1.98 -4.56 -10.26
N LEU A 45 -1.08 -4.69 -9.30
CA LEU A 45 0.34 -4.84 -9.57
C LEU A 45 1.07 -5.53 -8.43
N VAL A 46 2.23 -6.11 -8.74
CA VAL A 46 3.13 -6.68 -7.74
C VAL A 46 4.11 -5.60 -7.32
N ILE A 47 4.11 -5.25 -6.04
CA ILE A 47 5.06 -4.29 -5.46
C ILE A 47 6.13 -5.00 -4.64
N HIS A 48 7.28 -4.34 -4.55
CA HIS A 48 8.45 -4.80 -3.81
C HIS A 48 8.78 -3.81 -2.69
N SER A 49 9.24 -4.29 -1.53
CA SER A 49 9.87 -3.50 -0.47
C SER A 49 10.97 -4.31 0.20
N SER A 50 12.16 -3.73 0.36
CA SER A 50 13.32 -4.40 0.95
C SER A 50 13.10 -4.83 2.41
N VAL A 51 12.16 -4.20 3.10
CA VAL A 51 11.85 -4.44 4.52
C VAL A 51 10.42 -4.95 4.74
N GLY A 52 9.66 -5.23 3.66
CA GLY A 52 8.28 -5.71 3.77
C GLY A 52 7.29 -4.71 4.39
N GLU A 53 7.56 -3.41 4.27
CA GLU A 53 6.65 -2.33 4.67
C GLU A 53 6.41 -1.38 3.49
N TRP A 54 5.17 -0.92 3.36
CA TRP A 54 4.73 0.03 2.34
C TRP A 54 3.87 1.13 2.98
N HIS A 55 4.01 2.36 2.51
CA HIS A 55 3.18 3.49 2.92
C HIS A 55 2.26 3.89 1.78
N VAL A 56 1.00 4.16 2.10
CA VAL A 56 0.00 4.67 1.16
C VAL A 56 -0.24 6.15 1.45
N ASN A 57 -0.13 6.99 0.43
CA ASN A 57 -0.35 8.43 0.55
C ASN A 57 -0.98 9.03 -0.72
N SER A 58 -1.40 10.28 -0.62
CA SER A 58 -2.03 11.04 -1.72
C SER A 58 -1.14 12.17 -2.25
N MET A 59 0.18 12.14 -2.00
CA MET A 59 1.14 13.16 -2.46
C MET A 59 1.41 13.02 -3.96
N LEU A 60 0.38 13.29 -4.76
CA LEU A 60 0.39 13.24 -6.21
C LEU A 60 0.90 14.57 -6.76
N VAL A 61 1.85 14.52 -7.68
CA VAL A 61 2.46 15.72 -8.29
C VAL A 61 1.67 16.18 -9.52
N ASP A 62 1.09 15.24 -10.26
CA ASP A 62 0.37 15.53 -11.49
C ASP A 62 -1.05 16.06 -11.19
N GLU A 63 -1.38 17.22 -11.76
CA GLU A 63 -2.69 17.86 -11.56
C GLU A 63 -3.86 16.96 -12.00
N ALA A 64 -3.67 16.14 -13.04
CA ALA A 64 -4.68 15.20 -13.49
C ALA A 64 -5.03 14.14 -12.42
N ASP A 65 -4.03 13.71 -11.65
CA ASP A 65 -4.19 12.74 -10.57
C ASP A 65 -4.67 13.41 -9.28
N TYR A 66 -4.25 14.65 -9.02
CA TYR A 66 -4.63 15.38 -7.81
C TYR A 66 -6.03 16.00 -7.89
N LYS A 67 -6.54 16.29 -9.09
CA LYS A 67 -7.86 16.90 -9.29
C LYS A 67 -9.01 16.13 -8.59
N PRO A 68 -9.14 14.79 -8.72
CA PRO A 68 -10.13 14.00 -7.97
C PRO A 68 -10.06 14.20 -6.45
N TRP A 69 -8.85 14.30 -5.89
CA TRP A 69 -8.66 14.53 -4.45
C TRP A 69 -9.13 15.92 -4.03
N ARG A 70 -8.83 16.93 -4.84
CA ARG A 70 -9.27 18.31 -4.57
C ARG A 70 -10.79 18.46 -4.70
N GLU A 71 -11.37 17.95 -5.77
CA GLU A 71 -12.81 18.08 -6.07
C GLU A 71 -13.67 17.19 -5.16
N GLY A 72 -13.14 16.05 -4.70
CA GLY A 72 -13.79 15.17 -3.74
C GLY A 72 -13.72 15.63 -2.28
N ALA A 73 -13.19 16.82 -2.00
CA ALA A 73 -12.93 17.31 -0.63
C ALA A 73 -11.96 16.42 0.19
N LEU A 74 -11.06 15.70 -0.49
CA LEU A 74 -10.11 14.76 0.11
C LEU A 74 -8.69 15.32 0.26
N LYS A 75 -8.44 16.55 -0.20
CA LYS A 75 -7.10 17.18 -0.22
C LYS A 75 -6.33 17.22 1.11
N TRP A 76 -7.02 17.04 2.23
CA TRP A 76 -6.43 17.09 3.57
C TRP A 76 -5.87 15.72 4.02
N TYR A 77 -6.27 14.63 3.36
CA TYR A 77 -5.86 13.28 3.69
C TYR A 77 -4.57 12.94 2.95
N VAL A 78 -3.42 13.32 3.52
CA VAL A 78 -2.11 13.15 2.86
C VAL A 78 -1.53 11.77 3.13
N ASN A 79 -1.27 11.44 4.39
CA ASN A 79 -0.84 10.10 4.81
C ASN A 79 -2.09 9.26 5.05
N LEU A 80 -2.28 8.20 4.27
CA LEU A 80 -3.50 7.39 4.33
C LEU A 80 -3.31 6.19 5.26
N GLY A 81 -2.14 5.58 5.22
CA GLY A 81 -1.83 4.44 6.07
C GLY A 81 -0.59 3.69 5.62
N LYS A 82 -0.43 2.47 6.13
CA LYS A 82 0.66 1.57 5.79
C LYS A 82 0.23 0.12 5.90
N PHE A 83 0.96 -0.74 5.21
CA PHE A 83 0.76 -2.18 5.31
C PHE A 83 2.08 -2.95 5.20
N ARG A 84 2.05 -4.21 5.62
CA ARG A 84 3.22 -5.06 5.76
C ARG A 84 2.99 -6.45 5.17
N SER A 85 4.08 -7.11 4.82
CA SER A 85 4.08 -8.50 4.32
C SER A 85 3.92 -9.52 5.43
N ASP A 86 4.37 -9.18 6.63
CA ASP A 86 4.28 -9.98 7.84
C ASP A 86 3.54 -9.18 8.93
N PRO A 87 2.68 -9.83 9.73
CA PRO A 87 1.91 -9.15 10.77
C PRO A 87 2.83 -8.67 11.91
N CYS A 88 2.44 -7.58 12.56
CA CYS A 88 3.13 -7.10 13.75
C CYS A 88 2.72 -7.87 15.02
N VAL A 89 3.18 -7.42 16.20
CA VAL A 89 2.93 -8.07 17.51
C VAL A 89 1.44 -8.22 17.83
N SER A 90 0.57 -7.42 17.21
CA SER A 90 -0.89 -7.49 17.40
C SER A 90 -1.62 -8.32 16.33
N GLY A 91 -0.91 -8.92 15.36
CA GLY A 91 -1.52 -9.65 14.26
C GLY A 91 -1.94 -8.79 13.07
N ASP A 92 -1.80 -7.46 13.17
CA ASP A 92 -2.25 -6.53 12.14
C ASP A 92 -1.27 -6.43 10.98
N TYR A 93 -1.82 -6.50 9.75
CA TYR A 93 -1.10 -6.34 8.49
C TYR A 93 -1.15 -4.92 7.95
N ALA A 94 -2.10 -4.11 8.40
CA ALA A 94 -2.31 -2.75 7.92
C ALA A 94 -2.73 -1.83 9.05
N TRP A 95 -2.41 -0.54 8.89
CA TRP A 95 -2.83 0.53 9.77
C TRP A 95 -3.21 1.75 8.94
N MET A 96 -4.37 2.33 9.21
CA MET A 96 -4.92 3.46 8.45
C MET A 96 -5.07 4.68 9.36
N GLU A 97 -4.55 5.83 8.94
CA GLU A 97 -4.68 7.10 9.67
C GLU A 97 -6.15 7.56 9.71
N TRP A 98 -6.89 7.29 8.64
CA TRP A 98 -8.28 7.69 8.45
C TRP A 98 -9.15 6.46 8.20
N GLU A 99 -9.20 5.54 9.16
CA GLU A 99 -9.85 4.23 9.05
C GLU A 99 -11.36 4.28 8.73
N ASP A 100 -12.05 5.38 9.05
CA ASP A 100 -13.45 5.61 8.69
C ASP A 100 -13.64 5.90 7.19
N ILE A 101 -12.57 6.32 6.49
CA ILE A 101 -12.61 6.83 5.11
C ILE A 101 -11.87 5.90 4.16
N PHE A 102 -10.79 5.27 4.63
CA PHE A 102 -9.96 4.37 3.83
C PHE A 102 -9.76 3.03 4.53
N ASP A 103 -9.35 2.03 3.76
CA ASP A 103 -8.99 0.71 4.27
C ASP A 103 -7.84 0.09 3.47
N CYS A 104 -7.16 -0.85 4.10
CA CYS A 104 -6.23 -1.77 3.47
C CYS A 104 -6.56 -3.18 3.96
N VAL A 105 -7.28 -3.94 3.13
CA VAL A 105 -7.70 -5.30 3.47
C VAL A 105 -6.66 -6.30 2.99
N TYR A 106 -6.11 -7.08 3.93
CA TYR A 106 -5.23 -8.20 3.61
C TYR A 106 -6.04 -9.47 3.36
N SER A 107 -5.62 -10.26 2.37
CA SER A 107 -6.13 -11.60 2.12
C SER A 107 -4.97 -12.54 1.84
N GLU A 108 -4.95 -13.67 2.54
CA GLU A 108 -3.99 -14.73 2.23
C GLU A 108 -4.22 -15.24 0.80
N CYS A 109 -3.13 -15.51 0.10
CA CYS A 109 -3.15 -16.07 -1.24
C CYS A 109 -2.27 -17.32 -1.25
N ALA A 110 -2.60 -18.27 -2.12
CA ALA A 110 -1.69 -19.39 -2.38
C ALA A 110 -0.31 -18.84 -2.76
N PRO A 111 0.79 -19.44 -2.27
CA PRO A 111 2.13 -18.96 -2.57
C PRO A 111 2.33 -18.88 -4.07
N THR A 112 2.63 -17.67 -4.55
CA THR A 112 3.07 -17.44 -5.93
C THR A 112 4.49 -16.89 -5.88
N PHE A 113 5.24 -17.07 -6.97
CA PHE A 113 6.62 -16.60 -7.06
C PHE A 113 6.71 -15.52 -8.12
N ASP A 114 7.44 -14.45 -7.84
CA ASP A 114 7.77 -13.48 -8.87
C ASP A 114 8.59 -14.20 -9.97
N PRO A 115 8.18 -14.09 -11.24
CA PRO A 115 8.79 -14.86 -12.31
C PRO A 115 10.27 -14.50 -12.56
N ARG A 116 10.70 -13.29 -12.17
CA ARG A 116 12.04 -12.75 -12.42
C ARG A 116 12.99 -13.08 -11.28
N THR A 117 12.57 -12.86 -10.04
CA THR A 117 13.43 -13.04 -8.86
C THR A 117 13.29 -14.40 -8.20
N LYS A 118 12.19 -15.13 -8.49
CA LYS A 118 11.82 -16.39 -7.83
C LYS A 118 11.59 -16.24 -6.31
N GLU A 119 11.34 -15.02 -5.85
CA GLU A 119 10.97 -14.76 -4.46
C GLU A 119 9.45 -14.90 -4.27
N PRO A 120 8.99 -15.32 -3.08
CA PRO A 120 7.56 -15.47 -2.81
C PRO A 120 6.85 -14.11 -2.81
N ILE A 121 5.65 -14.08 -3.39
CA ILE A 121 4.68 -13.00 -3.31
C ILE A 121 3.68 -13.38 -2.22
N VAL A 122 3.59 -12.58 -1.16
CA VAL A 122 2.66 -12.84 -0.07
C VAL A 122 1.34 -12.13 -0.30
N GLY A 123 0.25 -12.86 -0.10
CA GLY A 123 -1.09 -12.32 0.02
C GLY A 123 -1.54 -11.38 -1.10
N LEU A 124 -2.61 -10.67 -0.78
CA LEU A 124 -3.20 -9.59 -1.55
C LEU A 124 -3.58 -8.48 -0.57
N VAL A 125 -3.09 -7.28 -0.82
CA VAL A 125 -3.55 -6.07 -0.13
C VAL A 125 -4.44 -5.30 -1.08
N THR A 126 -5.66 -5.01 -0.63
CA THR A 126 -6.62 -4.20 -1.37
C THR A 126 -6.85 -2.89 -0.64
N PHE A 127 -6.45 -1.78 -1.28
CA PHE A 127 -6.76 -0.44 -0.80
C PHE A 127 -8.18 -0.04 -1.21
N VAL A 128 -8.96 0.45 -0.26
CA VAL A 128 -10.39 0.78 -0.42
C VAL A 128 -10.64 2.22 0.01
N PHE A 129 -11.46 2.94 -0.76
CA PHE A 129 -12.09 4.19 -0.33
C PHE A 129 -13.53 3.91 0.09
N LYS A 130 -13.84 4.12 1.37
CA LYS A 130 -15.16 3.88 1.99
C LYS A 130 -16.15 5.02 1.74
N GLY A 131 -15.65 6.19 1.34
CA GLY A 131 -16.43 7.42 1.20
C GLY A 131 -16.19 8.40 2.36
N LEU A 132 -16.67 9.64 2.20
CA LEU A 132 -16.64 10.62 3.28
C LEU A 132 -17.69 10.28 4.36
N PRO A 133 -17.43 10.56 5.64
CA PRO A 133 -18.42 10.40 6.69
C PRO A 133 -19.65 11.23 6.37
N LYS A 134 -20.84 10.64 6.51
CA LYS A 134 -22.08 11.42 6.43
C LYS A 134 -22.16 12.30 7.67
N PRO A 135 -22.54 13.58 7.55
CA PRO A 135 -22.79 14.41 8.73
C PRO A 135 -23.85 13.72 9.59
N SER A 136 -23.56 13.54 10.88
CA SER A 136 -24.54 13.09 11.86
C SER A 136 -25.68 14.11 11.88
N SER A 137 -26.86 13.65 11.47
CA SER A 137 -28.13 14.38 11.48
C SER A 137 -28.54 14.82 12.88
#